data_AF-A0A535V2A5-F1
#
_entry.id   AF-A0A535V2A5-F1
#
_cell.length_a   1.000
_cell.length_b   1.000
_cell.length_c   1.000
_cell.angle_alpha   90.00
_cell.angle_beta   90.00
_cell.angle_gamma   90.00
#
_symmetry.space_group_name_H-M   'P 1'
#
loop_
_entity.id
_entity.type
_entity.pdbx_description
1 polymer ?
#
loop_
_entity_poly.entity_id
_entity_poly.type
_entity_poly.pdbx_seq_one_letter_code
_entity_poly.pdbx_strand_id
1 'polypeptide(L)'
;MANQEHLDILKRGEEVWNQWRKEHTDIQPDLSRANLRGTIFIGVNLEGTDLRDAILFRASFLRANLAYITLSGASLYEADLKGATLSGANLYGADLKGATLSGASLSNANLADATLSGANLYGADLKGATLSGASLSNANLADARLKEVNFWRANLSGANLSGANLSGANLSGANLNRANLSGADLSGANLCKAEVAWTLFTDMDLSKVEGLETVQHHGPSSIGIDTIFRSQGKIPDIFLRNAGVPDSIIEIIPSLVGSLKPIDFYSCFISYSSKDQCFAERL
;
A
#
# COMPACT_ATOMS: atom_id res chain seq x y z
N MET A 1 27.26 -20.26 -2.25
CA MET A 1 28.31 -19.73 -1.35
C MET A 1 29.08 -18.78 -2.23
N ALA A 2 29.24 -17.53 -1.79
CA ALA A 2 29.75 -16.45 -2.62
C ALA A 2 31.04 -16.81 -3.36
N ASN A 3 31.16 -16.35 -4.59
CA ASN A 3 32.42 -16.40 -5.32
C ASN A 3 33.41 -15.46 -4.63
N GLN A 4 34.56 -16.01 -4.23
CA GLN A 4 35.56 -15.28 -3.46
C GLN A 4 36.18 -14.13 -4.27
N GLU A 5 36.39 -14.31 -5.56
CA GLU A 5 36.94 -13.28 -6.44
C GLU A 5 35.99 -12.07 -6.53
N HIS A 6 34.69 -12.32 -6.75
CA HIS A 6 33.68 -11.26 -6.77
C HIS A 6 33.64 -10.53 -5.42
N LEU A 7 33.66 -11.28 -4.31
CA LEU A 7 33.62 -10.70 -2.97
C LEU A 7 34.87 -9.84 -2.69
N ASP A 8 36.05 -10.27 -3.12
CA ASP A 8 37.30 -9.53 -2.93
C ASP A 8 37.33 -8.26 -3.79
N ILE A 9 36.78 -8.29 -5.01
CA ILE A 9 36.61 -7.10 -5.85
C ILE A 9 35.66 -6.10 -5.17
N LEU A 10 34.51 -6.56 -4.68
CA LEU A 10 33.54 -5.68 -4.01
C LEU A 10 34.13 -5.04 -2.75
N LYS A 11 34.91 -5.80 -1.96
CA LYS A 11 35.58 -5.31 -0.74
C LYS A 11 36.65 -4.24 -1.01
N ARG A 12 37.13 -4.11 -2.25
CA ARG A 12 38.05 -3.04 -2.65
C ARG A 12 37.36 -1.69 -2.85
N GLY A 13 36.02 -1.65 -2.81
CA GLY A 13 35.21 -0.43 -2.87
C GLY A 13 34.27 -0.38 -4.07
N GLU A 14 33.21 0.43 -3.97
CA GLU A 14 32.17 0.55 -5.01
C GLU A 14 32.71 1.07 -6.34
N GLU A 15 33.74 1.92 -6.36
CA GLU A 15 34.35 2.44 -7.60
C GLU A 15 35.03 1.32 -8.40
N VAL A 16 35.82 0.49 -7.70
CA VAL A 16 36.52 -0.65 -8.30
C VAL A 16 35.51 -1.66 -8.82
N TRP A 17 34.48 -1.96 -8.03
CA TRP A 17 33.39 -2.83 -8.44
C TRP A 17 32.66 -2.31 -9.68
N ASN A 18 32.30 -1.02 -9.68
CA ASN A 18 31.57 -0.40 -10.80
C ASN A 18 32.39 -0.41 -12.09
N GLN A 19 33.71 -0.19 -12.01
CA GLN A 19 34.60 -0.30 -13.16
C GLN A 19 34.68 -1.75 -13.65
N TRP A 20 34.85 -2.71 -12.74
CA TRP A 20 34.87 -4.12 -13.08
C TRP A 20 33.57 -4.57 -13.77
N ARG A 21 32.39 -4.10 -13.31
CA ARG A 21 31.09 -4.38 -13.96
C ARG A 21 30.97 -3.84 -15.38
N LYS A 22 31.63 -2.71 -15.69
CA LYS A 22 31.64 -2.17 -17.07
C LYS A 22 32.46 -3.03 -18.01
N GLU A 23 33.52 -3.64 -17.51
CA GLU A 23 34.41 -4.52 -18.28
C GLU A 23 33.87 -5.95 -18.38
N HIS A 24 33.00 -6.36 -17.45
CA HIS A 24 32.46 -7.72 -17.32
C HIS A 24 30.93 -7.72 -17.35
N THR A 25 30.34 -7.24 -18.45
CA THR A 25 28.88 -7.16 -18.62
C THR A 25 28.20 -8.53 -18.69
N ASP A 26 28.92 -9.53 -19.20
CA ASP A 26 28.39 -10.88 -19.43
C ASP A 26 28.45 -11.77 -18.18
N ILE A 27 29.15 -11.31 -17.14
CA ILE A 27 29.27 -12.05 -15.88
C ILE A 27 28.07 -11.70 -14.99
N GLN A 28 27.38 -12.73 -14.51
CA GLN A 28 26.44 -12.60 -13.41
C GLN A 28 27.20 -12.80 -12.08
N PRO A 29 27.37 -11.75 -11.25
CA PRO A 29 28.16 -11.90 -10.04
C PRO A 29 27.42 -12.71 -8.97
N ASP A 30 28.09 -13.71 -8.40
CA ASP A 30 27.60 -14.49 -7.25
C ASP A 30 28.22 -14.00 -5.93
N LEU A 31 27.39 -13.40 -5.08
CA LEU A 31 27.65 -12.99 -3.71
C LEU A 31 26.67 -13.68 -2.73
N SER A 32 26.15 -14.85 -3.09
CA SER A 32 25.19 -15.61 -2.30
C SER A 32 25.74 -15.95 -0.92
N ARG A 33 24.94 -15.76 0.14
CA ARG A 33 25.33 -16.00 1.54
C ARG A 33 26.54 -15.16 2.00
N ALA A 34 26.92 -14.12 1.26
CA ALA A 34 27.99 -13.23 1.70
C ALA A 34 27.58 -12.51 2.98
N ASN A 35 28.54 -12.29 3.87
CA ASN A 35 28.37 -11.41 5.02
C ASN A 35 28.85 -10.00 4.64
N LEU A 36 27.89 -9.13 4.38
CA LEU A 36 28.09 -7.72 4.02
C LEU A 36 27.40 -6.81 5.04
N ARG A 37 27.32 -7.27 6.30
CA ARG A 37 26.71 -6.55 7.41
C ARG A 37 27.35 -5.17 7.59
N GLY A 38 26.53 -4.13 7.68
CA GLY A 38 26.97 -2.77 7.97
C GLY A 38 27.87 -2.16 6.88
N THR A 39 27.94 -2.78 5.71
CA THR A 39 28.69 -2.23 4.57
C THR A 39 28.03 -0.94 4.08
N ILE A 40 28.83 -0.06 3.50
CA ILE A 40 28.35 1.20 2.94
C ILE A 40 28.73 1.19 1.47
N PHE A 41 27.72 1.13 0.60
CA PHE A 41 27.86 1.10 -0.84
C PHE A 41 26.91 2.13 -1.46
N ILE A 42 27.40 3.35 -1.65
CA ILE A 42 26.60 4.44 -2.19
C ILE A 42 26.70 4.43 -3.72
N GLY A 43 25.57 4.26 -4.41
CA GLY A 43 25.56 4.26 -5.88
C GLY A 43 26.26 3.07 -6.53
N VAL A 44 26.49 1.98 -5.80
CA VAL A 44 27.07 0.75 -6.36
C VAL A 44 26.15 0.13 -7.41
N ASN A 45 26.72 -0.49 -8.45
CA ASN A 45 25.99 -1.22 -9.46
C ASN A 45 26.04 -2.74 -9.20
N LEU A 46 25.03 -3.28 -8.52
CA LEU A 46 24.85 -4.71 -8.27
C LEU A 46 23.73 -5.30 -9.15
N GLU A 47 23.45 -4.70 -10.30
CA GLU A 47 22.45 -5.19 -11.24
C GLU A 47 22.68 -6.66 -11.61
N GLY A 48 21.62 -7.46 -11.53
CA GLY A 48 21.61 -8.90 -11.83
C GLY A 48 22.40 -9.77 -10.86
N THR A 49 22.99 -9.20 -9.81
CA THR A 49 23.85 -9.92 -8.86
C THR A 49 23.04 -10.89 -7.99
N ASP A 50 23.62 -12.04 -7.67
CA ASP A 50 23.04 -12.99 -6.73
C ASP A 50 23.52 -12.69 -5.30
N LEU A 51 22.61 -12.23 -4.46
CA LEU A 51 22.76 -12.01 -3.02
C LEU A 51 21.76 -12.85 -2.21
N ARG A 52 21.32 -14.01 -2.74
CA ARG A 52 20.41 -14.89 -1.99
C ARG A 52 21.01 -15.27 -0.65
N ASP A 53 20.18 -15.31 0.39
CA ASP A 53 20.57 -15.61 1.77
C ASP A 53 21.73 -14.74 2.32
N ALA A 54 22.04 -13.59 1.69
CA ALA A 54 23.12 -12.72 2.16
C ALA A 54 22.76 -12.00 3.47
N ILE A 55 23.77 -11.71 4.28
CA ILE A 55 23.62 -10.94 5.51
C ILE A 55 23.97 -9.48 5.20
N LEU A 56 22.94 -8.64 5.11
CA LEU A 56 22.99 -7.23 4.73
C LEU A 56 22.44 -6.33 5.85
N PHE A 57 22.36 -6.85 7.07
CA PHE A 57 21.90 -6.12 8.26
C PHE A 57 22.59 -4.76 8.36
N ARG A 58 21.81 -3.68 8.43
CA ARG A 58 22.28 -2.28 8.48
C ARG A 58 23.26 -1.87 7.37
N ALA A 59 23.29 -2.59 6.25
CA ALA A 59 24.05 -2.16 5.09
C ALA A 59 23.36 -0.94 4.44
N SER A 60 24.16 -0.05 3.86
CA SER A 60 23.66 1.07 3.07
C SER A 60 23.92 0.81 1.59
N PHE A 61 22.84 0.83 0.82
CA PHE A 61 22.76 0.76 -0.64
C PHE A 61 22.11 2.04 -1.18
N LEU A 62 22.39 3.18 -0.55
CA LEU A 62 21.84 4.48 -0.91
C LEU A 62 22.06 4.74 -2.41
N ARG A 63 20.96 4.92 -3.16
CA ARG A 63 20.97 5.16 -4.61
C ARG A 63 21.69 4.09 -5.45
N ALA A 64 21.87 2.88 -4.92
CA ALA A 64 22.49 1.78 -5.65
C ALA A 64 21.61 1.32 -6.83
N ASN A 65 22.23 0.82 -7.89
CA ASN A 65 21.54 0.06 -8.93
C ASN A 65 21.51 -1.41 -8.52
N LEU A 66 20.34 -1.88 -8.13
CA LEU A 66 20.03 -3.25 -7.71
C LEU A 66 18.95 -3.85 -8.64
N ALA A 67 18.84 -3.36 -9.89
CA ALA A 67 17.86 -3.89 -10.85
C ALA A 67 18.09 -5.39 -11.07
N TYR A 68 17.01 -6.16 -11.15
CA TYR A 68 17.05 -7.62 -11.37
C TYR A 68 17.92 -8.42 -10.37
N ILE A 69 18.27 -7.83 -9.22
CA ILE A 69 19.09 -8.49 -8.20
C ILE A 69 18.31 -9.65 -7.57
N THR A 70 19.02 -10.71 -7.17
CA THR A 70 18.43 -11.79 -6.38
C THR A 70 18.78 -11.61 -4.91
N LEU A 71 17.80 -11.28 -4.09
CA LEU A 71 17.88 -11.08 -2.63
C LEU A 71 16.96 -12.04 -1.86
N SER A 72 16.54 -13.14 -2.49
CA SER A 72 15.64 -14.11 -1.86
C SER A 72 16.25 -14.64 -0.56
N GLY A 73 15.49 -14.56 0.54
CA GLY A 73 15.95 -14.97 1.88
C GLY A 73 17.06 -14.10 2.49
N ALA A 74 17.47 -13.00 1.84
CA ALA A 74 18.50 -12.11 2.38
C ALA A 74 18.00 -11.36 3.63
N SER A 75 18.92 -11.08 4.55
CA SER A 75 18.64 -10.26 5.74
C SER A 75 19.06 -8.82 5.50
N LEU A 76 18.08 -7.96 5.21
CA LEU A 76 18.17 -6.52 4.98
C LEU A 76 17.63 -5.72 6.18
N TYR A 77 17.58 -6.33 7.36
CA TYR A 77 17.09 -5.69 8.59
C TYR A 77 17.79 -4.34 8.82
N GLU A 78 16.99 -3.27 8.97
CA GLU A 78 17.46 -1.88 9.11
C GLU A 78 18.43 -1.41 8.00
N ALA A 79 18.42 -2.02 6.81
CA ALA A 79 19.23 -1.56 5.68
C ALA A 79 18.71 -0.23 5.10
N ASP A 80 19.62 0.57 4.56
CA ASP A 80 19.29 1.82 3.86
C ASP A 80 19.31 1.59 2.35
N LEU A 81 18.14 1.55 1.74
CA LEU A 81 17.90 1.38 0.30
C LEU A 81 17.28 2.66 -0.29
N LYS A 82 17.44 3.82 0.36
CA LYS A 82 16.82 5.07 -0.07
C LYS A 82 17.21 5.41 -1.51
N GLY A 83 16.20 5.63 -2.36
CA GLY A 83 16.38 5.94 -3.77
C GLY A 83 17.10 4.85 -4.59
N ALA A 84 17.26 3.64 -4.06
CA ALA A 84 17.84 2.53 -4.81
C ALA A 84 16.91 2.08 -5.95
N THR A 85 17.49 1.55 -7.02
CA THR A 85 16.74 0.93 -8.12
C THR A 85 16.69 -0.57 -7.90
N LEU A 86 15.51 -1.10 -7.61
CA LEU A 86 15.20 -2.53 -7.35
C LEU A 86 14.16 -3.05 -8.36
N SER A 87 14.06 -2.43 -9.53
CA SER A 87 13.09 -2.84 -10.55
C SER A 87 13.36 -4.28 -11.00
N GLY A 88 12.32 -5.12 -10.99
CA GLY A 88 12.43 -6.55 -11.30
C GLY A 88 13.26 -7.36 -10.30
N ALA A 89 13.63 -6.81 -9.14
CA ALA A 89 14.40 -7.54 -8.12
C ALA A 89 13.57 -8.69 -7.52
N ASN A 90 14.26 -9.77 -7.13
CA ASN A 90 13.66 -10.89 -6.40
C ASN A 90 14.03 -10.80 -4.92
N LEU A 91 13.11 -10.33 -4.08
CA LEU A 91 13.20 -10.25 -2.63
C LEU A 91 12.26 -11.27 -1.93
N TYR A 92 11.94 -12.39 -2.58
CA TYR A 92 11.08 -13.42 -2.00
C TYR A 92 11.59 -13.85 -0.61
N GLY A 93 10.72 -13.76 0.40
CA GLY A 93 11.04 -14.14 1.77
C GLY A 93 12.17 -13.36 2.43
N ALA A 94 12.60 -12.22 1.87
CA ALA A 94 13.66 -11.40 2.45
C ALA A 94 13.18 -10.69 3.74
N ASP A 95 14.10 -10.46 4.67
CA ASP A 95 13.83 -9.69 5.89
C ASP A 95 14.26 -8.24 5.71
N LEU A 96 13.31 -7.35 5.44
CA LEU A 96 13.47 -5.89 5.34
C LEU A 96 12.86 -5.15 6.55
N LYS A 97 12.75 -5.80 7.71
CA LYS A 97 12.18 -5.17 8.90
C LYS A 97 12.95 -3.88 9.23
N GLY A 98 12.21 -2.77 9.37
CA GLY A 98 12.76 -1.45 9.66
C GLY A 98 13.66 -0.86 8.56
N ALA A 99 13.74 -1.46 7.37
CA ALA A 99 14.55 -0.94 6.27
C ALA A 99 14.01 0.41 5.75
N THR A 100 14.90 1.25 5.23
CA THR A 100 14.53 2.53 4.59
C THR A 100 14.54 2.37 3.09
N LEU A 101 13.37 2.40 2.45
CA LEU A 101 13.17 2.33 1.00
C LEU A 101 12.52 3.60 0.43
N SER A 102 12.57 4.72 1.16
CA SER A 102 11.92 5.98 0.72
C SER A 102 12.41 6.38 -0.68
N GLY A 103 11.49 6.61 -1.60
CA GLY A 103 11.79 6.96 -3.00
C GLY A 103 12.50 5.88 -3.82
N ALA A 104 12.63 4.64 -3.33
CA ALA A 104 13.19 3.53 -4.09
C ALA A 104 12.24 3.09 -5.22
N SER A 105 12.80 2.51 -6.28
CA SER A 105 12.03 1.97 -7.41
C SER A 105 12.01 0.44 -7.35
N LEU A 106 10.91 -0.15 -6.90
CA LEU A 106 10.66 -1.59 -6.84
C LEU A 106 9.64 -2.06 -7.90
N SER A 107 9.56 -1.38 -9.04
CA SER A 107 8.58 -1.73 -10.07
C SER A 107 8.75 -3.18 -10.52
N ASN A 108 7.64 -3.94 -10.55
CA ASN A 108 7.62 -5.37 -10.87
C ASN A 108 8.54 -6.26 -10.00
N ALA A 109 8.97 -5.80 -8.82
CA ALA A 109 9.76 -6.62 -7.91
C ALA A 109 8.90 -7.71 -7.27
N ASN A 110 9.52 -8.86 -6.97
CA ASN A 110 8.89 -9.91 -6.19
C ASN A 110 9.29 -9.79 -4.72
N LEU A 111 8.36 -9.41 -3.86
CA LEU A 111 8.49 -9.38 -2.40
C LEU A 111 7.47 -10.31 -1.72
N ALA A 112 7.01 -11.37 -2.41
CA ALA A 112 6.13 -12.34 -1.79
C ALA A 112 6.78 -12.94 -0.53
N ASP A 113 5.98 -13.08 0.53
CA ASP A 113 6.37 -13.57 1.86
C ASP A 113 7.52 -12.78 2.53
N ALA A 114 7.88 -11.60 2.03
CA ALA A 114 8.91 -10.76 2.64
C ALA A 114 8.40 -10.10 3.94
N THR A 115 9.33 -9.83 4.86
CA THR A 115 9.04 -9.10 6.10
C THR A 115 9.46 -7.64 5.97
N LEU A 116 8.51 -6.72 5.92
CA LEU A 116 8.71 -5.26 5.83
C LEU A 116 8.10 -4.52 7.04
N SER A 117 7.91 -5.19 8.17
CA SER A 117 7.32 -4.56 9.37
C SER A 117 8.12 -3.32 9.79
N GLY A 118 7.43 -2.19 9.93
CA GLY A 118 8.04 -0.90 10.27
C GLY A 118 8.95 -0.30 9.20
N ALA A 119 9.01 -0.85 7.99
CA ALA A 119 9.82 -0.31 6.91
C ALA A 119 9.27 1.04 6.42
N ASN A 120 10.17 1.91 5.94
CA ASN A 120 9.80 3.20 5.38
C ASN A 120 9.85 3.17 3.85
N LEU A 121 8.68 3.07 3.20
CA LEU A 121 8.47 3.07 1.75
C LEU A 121 7.86 4.39 1.26
N TYR A 122 8.02 5.50 1.99
CA TYR A 122 7.48 6.80 1.60
C TYR A 122 7.85 7.17 0.16
N GLY A 123 6.85 7.43 -0.68
CA GLY A 123 7.04 7.81 -2.09
C GLY A 123 7.72 6.77 -2.97
N ALA A 124 7.85 5.51 -2.52
CA ALA A 124 8.47 4.45 -3.32
C ALA A 124 7.58 4.05 -4.51
N ASP A 125 8.19 3.59 -5.61
CA ASP A 125 7.47 3.05 -6.77
C ASP A 125 7.42 1.53 -6.71
N LEU A 126 6.24 0.96 -6.46
CA LEU A 126 5.98 -0.48 -6.37
C LEU A 126 4.97 -0.91 -7.44
N LYS A 127 4.85 -0.17 -8.55
CA LYS A 127 3.92 -0.52 -9.64
C LYS A 127 4.13 -1.97 -10.08
N GLY A 128 3.05 -2.76 -10.07
CA GLY A 128 3.06 -4.16 -10.50
C GLY A 128 3.89 -5.10 -9.61
N ALA A 129 4.36 -4.65 -8.44
CA ALA A 129 5.12 -5.51 -7.53
C ALA A 129 4.22 -6.59 -6.91
N THR A 130 4.83 -7.73 -6.55
CA THR A 130 4.15 -8.80 -5.82
C THR A 130 4.51 -8.77 -4.35
N LEU A 131 3.54 -8.56 -3.48
CA LEU A 131 3.67 -8.58 -2.01
C LEU A 131 2.67 -9.55 -1.37
N SER A 132 2.30 -10.62 -2.10
CA SER A 132 1.39 -11.65 -1.58
C SER A 132 1.98 -12.30 -0.32
N GLY A 133 1.20 -12.38 0.75
CA GLY A 133 1.64 -12.94 2.04
C GLY A 133 2.67 -12.09 2.80
N ALA A 134 3.12 -10.95 2.26
CA ALA A 134 4.14 -10.13 2.90
C ALA A 134 3.64 -9.48 4.21
N SER A 135 4.54 -9.27 5.15
CA SER A 135 4.25 -8.57 6.41
C SER A 135 4.70 -7.12 6.35
N LEU A 136 3.77 -6.19 6.19
CA LEU A 136 3.97 -4.73 6.15
C LEU A 136 3.40 -4.03 7.39
N SER A 137 3.30 -4.73 8.51
CA SER A 137 2.71 -4.15 9.73
C SER A 137 3.47 -2.89 10.19
N ASN A 138 2.74 -1.80 10.42
CA ASN A 138 3.25 -0.47 10.75
C ASN A 138 4.23 0.13 9.72
N ALA A 139 4.24 -0.36 8.48
CA ALA A 139 5.06 0.22 7.42
C ALA A 139 4.53 1.59 6.99
N ASN A 140 5.43 2.49 6.58
CA ASN A 140 5.06 3.77 6.00
C ASN A 140 5.06 3.67 4.47
N LEU A 141 3.89 3.62 3.86
CA LEU A 141 3.64 3.60 2.41
C LEU A 141 2.97 4.89 1.92
N ALA A 142 3.03 5.97 2.70
CA ALA A 142 2.45 7.24 2.29
C ALA A 142 3.04 7.73 0.96
N ASP A 143 2.17 8.27 0.11
CA ASP A 143 2.48 8.73 -1.26
C ASP A 143 3.14 7.68 -2.17
N ALA A 144 3.13 6.39 -1.80
CA ALA A 144 3.72 5.33 -2.61
C ALA A 144 2.89 5.07 -3.88
N ARG A 145 3.58 4.69 -4.96
CA ARG A 145 2.95 4.30 -6.23
C ARG A 145 2.74 2.79 -6.22
N LEU A 146 1.52 2.37 -5.90
CA LEU A 146 1.11 0.98 -5.68
C LEU A 146 0.12 0.49 -6.75
N LYS A 147 0.14 1.10 -7.94
CA LYS A 147 -0.76 0.72 -9.03
C LYS A 147 -0.53 -0.74 -9.43
N GLU A 148 -1.61 -1.51 -9.55
CA GLU A 148 -1.61 -2.92 -9.95
C GLU A 148 -0.75 -3.82 -9.04
N VAL A 149 -0.48 -3.40 -7.80
CA VAL A 149 0.28 -4.20 -6.84
C VAL A 149 -0.54 -5.39 -6.33
N ASN A 150 0.12 -6.52 -6.08
CA ASN A 150 -0.53 -7.68 -5.48
C ASN A 150 -0.25 -7.77 -3.98
N PHE A 151 -1.22 -7.39 -3.15
CA PHE A 151 -1.23 -7.53 -1.69
C PHE A 151 -2.09 -8.72 -1.20
N TRP A 152 -2.33 -9.74 -2.04
CA TRP A 152 -3.16 -10.88 -1.64
C TRP A 152 -2.67 -11.48 -0.32
N ARG A 153 -3.55 -11.49 0.70
CA ARG A 153 -3.25 -11.96 2.06
C ARG A 153 -2.05 -11.29 2.75
N ALA A 154 -1.65 -10.09 2.32
CA ALA A 154 -0.62 -9.32 3.00
C ALA A 154 -1.12 -8.79 4.35
N ASN A 155 -0.21 -8.65 5.31
CA ASN A 155 -0.49 -7.99 6.58
C ASN A 155 -0.08 -6.52 6.50
N LEU A 156 -1.05 -5.62 6.35
CA LEU A 156 -0.90 -4.16 6.32
C LEU A 156 -1.41 -3.51 7.63
N SER A 157 -1.47 -4.27 8.73
CA SER A 157 -2.01 -3.74 9.98
C SER A 157 -1.19 -2.55 10.49
N GLY A 158 -1.86 -1.44 10.81
CA GLY A 158 -1.22 -0.19 11.22
C GLY A 158 -0.40 0.51 10.14
N ALA A 159 -0.43 0.05 8.88
CA ALA A 159 0.33 0.68 7.81
C ALA A 159 -0.24 2.07 7.46
N ASN A 160 0.65 3.01 7.13
CA ASN A 160 0.26 4.30 6.62
C ASN A 160 0.24 4.27 5.09
N LEU A 161 -0.94 4.30 4.47
CA LEU A 161 -1.16 4.29 3.02
C LEU A 161 -1.73 5.64 2.54
N SER A 162 -1.62 6.71 3.35
CA SER A 162 -2.21 8.00 3.01
C SER A 162 -1.66 8.55 1.70
N GLY A 163 -2.54 9.00 0.81
CA GLY A 163 -2.15 9.56 -0.50
C GLY A 163 -1.57 8.53 -1.49
N ALA A 164 -1.51 7.24 -1.13
CA ALA A 164 -0.94 6.22 -2.00
C ALA A 164 -1.84 5.93 -3.21
N ASN A 165 -1.25 5.63 -4.35
CA ASN A 165 -1.99 5.20 -5.54
C ASN A 165 -2.11 3.67 -5.55
N LEU A 166 -3.26 3.14 -5.14
CA LEU A 166 -3.62 1.72 -5.11
C LEU A 166 -4.53 1.31 -6.28
N SER A 167 -4.58 2.10 -7.36
CA SER A 167 -5.46 1.80 -8.49
C SER A 167 -5.18 0.41 -9.07
N GLY A 168 -6.22 -0.41 -9.23
CA GLY A 168 -6.10 -1.80 -9.69
C GLY A 168 -5.36 -2.76 -8.75
N ALA A 169 -5.07 -2.37 -7.50
CA ALA A 169 -4.38 -3.23 -6.55
C ALA A 169 -5.25 -4.43 -6.12
N ASN A 170 -4.62 -5.59 -5.94
CA ASN A 170 -5.29 -6.74 -5.33
C ASN A 170 -5.03 -6.75 -3.82
N LEU A 171 -6.03 -6.35 -3.04
CA LEU A 171 -6.03 -6.38 -1.56
C LEU A 171 -6.88 -7.53 -1.01
N SER A 172 -7.20 -8.53 -1.83
CA SER A 172 -8.08 -9.61 -1.39
C SER A 172 -7.47 -10.40 -0.23
N GLY A 173 -8.24 -10.53 0.86
CA GLY A 173 -7.79 -11.18 2.10
C GLY A 173 -6.69 -10.45 2.85
N ALA A 174 -6.33 -9.21 2.47
CA ALA A 174 -5.31 -8.45 3.18
C ALA A 174 -5.84 -7.95 4.53
N ASN A 175 -4.97 -7.87 5.53
CA ASN A 175 -5.29 -7.31 6.84
C ASN A 175 -4.94 -5.81 6.87
N LEU A 176 -5.96 -4.97 6.89
CA LEU A 176 -5.88 -3.50 6.91
C LEU A 176 -6.30 -2.91 8.27
N ASN A 177 -6.31 -3.72 9.33
CA ASN A 177 -6.67 -3.25 10.67
C ASN A 177 -5.75 -2.08 11.09
N ARG A 178 -6.34 -0.96 11.55
CA ARG A 178 -5.64 0.28 11.95
C ARG A 178 -4.86 0.96 10.82
N ALA A 179 -5.04 0.53 9.57
CA ALA A 179 -4.39 1.18 8.45
C ALA A 179 -4.98 2.57 8.18
N ASN A 180 -4.13 3.49 7.74
CA ASN A 180 -4.53 4.81 7.30
C ASN A 180 -4.61 4.83 5.77
N LEU A 181 -5.81 4.82 5.19
CA LEU A 181 -6.00 4.93 3.73
C LEU A 181 -6.35 6.36 3.29
N SER A 182 -6.27 7.36 4.17
CA SER A 182 -6.73 8.73 3.89
C SER A 182 -6.18 9.28 2.55
N GLY A 183 -7.05 9.69 1.63
CA GLY A 183 -6.65 10.25 0.34
C GLY A 183 -6.06 9.26 -0.66
N ALA A 184 -6.07 7.95 -0.36
CA ALA A 184 -5.57 6.94 -1.28
C ALA A 184 -6.51 6.74 -2.49
N ASP A 185 -5.94 6.48 -3.66
CA ASP A 185 -6.70 6.12 -4.86
C ASP A 185 -6.91 4.60 -4.91
N LEU A 186 -8.13 4.14 -4.63
CA LEU A 186 -8.53 2.73 -4.68
C LEU A 186 -9.31 2.37 -5.95
N SER A 187 -9.24 3.19 -7.01
CA SER A 187 -10.00 2.94 -8.25
C SER A 187 -9.69 1.56 -8.85
N GLY A 188 -10.69 0.68 -8.92
CA GLY A 188 -10.55 -0.69 -9.42
C GLY A 188 -9.75 -1.62 -8.51
N ALA A 189 -9.47 -1.22 -7.27
CA ALA A 189 -8.83 -2.09 -6.29
C ALA A 189 -9.81 -3.16 -5.81
N ASN A 190 -9.30 -4.36 -5.56
CA ASN A 190 -10.09 -5.50 -5.09
C ASN A 190 -9.90 -5.71 -3.58
N LEU A 191 -10.95 -5.43 -2.80
CA LEU A 191 -10.99 -5.60 -1.34
C LEU A 191 -11.76 -6.87 -0.91
N CYS A 192 -11.96 -7.84 -1.80
CA CYS A 192 -12.69 -9.07 -1.48
C CYS A 192 -12.11 -9.76 -0.24
N LYS A 193 -12.94 -9.92 0.80
CA LYS A 193 -12.56 -10.54 2.09
C LYS A 193 -11.40 -9.86 2.81
N ALA A 194 -11.07 -8.61 2.49
CA ALA A 194 -10.09 -7.85 3.26
C ALA A 194 -10.60 -7.67 4.70
N GLU A 195 -9.69 -7.65 5.67
CA GLU A 195 -9.99 -7.46 7.08
C GLU A 195 -9.76 -5.99 7.46
N VAL A 196 -10.75 -5.35 8.08
CA VAL A 196 -10.67 -3.94 8.51
C VAL A 196 -11.17 -3.77 9.93
N ALA A 197 -10.56 -2.85 10.67
CA ALA A 197 -10.96 -2.45 12.02
C ALA A 197 -10.13 -1.23 12.41
N TRP A 198 -10.77 -0.16 12.85
CA TRP A 198 -10.13 1.15 13.08
C TRP A 198 -9.36 1.66 11.86
N THR A 199 -9.79 1.28 10.66
CA THR A 199 -9.21 1.70 9.39
C THR A 199 -9.79 3.05 8.99
N LEU A 200 -8.96 3.95 8.45
CA LEU A 200 -9.38 5.30 8.05
C LEU A 200 -9.70 5.35 6.56
N PHE A 201 -10.99 5.42 6.23
CA PHE A 201 -11.52 5.64 4.88
C PHE A 201 -11.99 7.10 4.73
N THR A 202 -11.04 8.03 4.65
CA THR A 202 -11.31 9.46 4.47
C THR A 202 -10.64 9.98 3.20
N ASP A 203 -11.19 11.05 2.66
CA ASP A 203 -10.80 11.76 1.44
C ASP A 203 -10.63 10.88 0.18
N MET A 204 -11.44 9.83 0.01
CA MET A 204 -11.31 8.88 -1.10
C MET A 204 -12.63 8.62 -1.85
N ASP A 205 -12.52 8.03 -3.03
CA ASP A 205 -13.66 7.52 -3.81
C ASP A 205 -13.69 5.98 -3.72
N LEU A 206 -14.74 5.44 -3.11
CA LEU A 206 -14.99 4.00 -2.97
C LEU A 206 -15.89 3.44 -4.08
N SER A 207 -16.41 4.28 -4.99
CA SER A 207 -17.43 3.88 -5.97
C SER A 207 -16.97 2.85 -7.01
N LYS A 208 -15.65 2.71 -7.19
CA LYS A 208 -15.03 1.75 -8.13
C LYS A 208 -14.26 0.64 -7.42
N VAL A 209 -14.41 0.53 -6.10
CA VAL A 209 -13.75 -0.51 -5.33
C VAL A 209 -14.55 -1.80 -5.43
N GLU A 210 -13.87 -2.88 -5.78
CA GLU A 210 -14.47 -4.20 -5.90
C GLU A 210 -14.49 -4.91 -4.55
N GLY A 211 -15.55 -5.67 -4.28
CA GLY A 211 -15.61 -6.56 -3.11
C GLY A 211 -15.94 -5.91 -1.77
N LEU A 212 -16.33 -4.63 -1.73
CA LEU A 212 -16.75 -3.92 -0.51
C LEU A 212 -17.80 -4.69 0.30
N GLU A 213 -18.76 -5.33 -0.37
CA GLU A 213 -19.82 -6.17 0.22
C GLU A 213 -19.28 -7.34 1.07
N THR A 214 -18.05 -7.76 0.82
CA THR A 214 -17.42 -8.95 1.42
C THR A 214 -16.30 -8.61 2.40
N VAL A 215 -16.03 -7.33 2.61
CA VAL A 215 -15.05 -6.86 3.58
C VAL A 215 -15.46 -7.32 4.97
N GLN A 216 -14.49 -7.81 5.74
CA GLN A 216 -14.68 -8.34 7.07
C GLN A 216 -14.32 -7.28 8.09
N HIS A 217 -15.31 -6.78 8.82
CA HIS A 217 -15.09 -5.80 9.87
C HIS A 217 -14.88 -6.49 11.21
N HIS A 218 -13.73 -6.27 11.85
CA HIS A 218 -13.42 -6.73 13.20
C HIS A 218 -13.53 -5.62 14.26
N GLY A 219 -14.04 -4.47 13.85
CA GLY A 219 -14.25 -3.28 14.67
C GLY A 219 -14.73 -2.10 13.82
N PRO A 220 -15.11 -0.98 14.45
CA PRO A 220 -15.58 0.20 13.72
C PRO A 220 -14.47 0.77 12.85
N SER A 221 -14.82 1.32 11.69
CA SER A 221 -13.87 2.03 10.81
C SER A 221 -14.38 3.44 10.55
N SER A 222 -13.47 4.38 10.35
CA SER A 222 -13.83 5.78 10.12
C SER A 222 -14.14 5.97 8.64
N ILE A 223 -15.35 6.40 8.32
CA ILE A 223 -15.74 6.77 6.96
C ILE A 223 -16.01 8.27 6.95
N GLY A 224 -15.22 9.01 6.15
CA GLY A 224 -15.35 10.47 6.04
C GLY A 224 -16.64 10.88 5.34
N ILE A 225 -17.22 12.01 5.74
CA ILE A 225 -18.38 12.58 5.02
C ILE A 225 -17.97 12.96 3.58
N ASP A 226 -16.75 13.47 3.41
CA ASP A 226 -16.10 13.70 2.11
C ASP A 226 -16.07 12.43 1.25
N THR A 227 -15.85 11.26 1.86
CA THR A 227 -15.75 9.97 1.18
C THR A 227 -17.11 9.49 0.71
N ILE A 228 -18.16 9.75 1.50
CA ILE A 228 -19.56 9.54 1.09
C ILE A 228 -19.89 10.40 -0.14
N PHE A 229 -19.55 11.68 -0.12
CA PHE A 229 -19.77 12.60 -1.25
C PHE A 229 -18.98 12.20 -2.51
N ARG A 230 -17.68 11.92 -2.36
CA ARG A 230 -16.80 11.49 -3.47
C ARG A 230 -17.29 10.19 -4.10
N SER A 231 -17.79 9.26 -3.28
CA SER A 231 -18.34 7.99 -3.73
C SER A 231 -19.76 8.10 -4.31
N GLN A 232 -20.39 9.28 -4.26
CA GLN A 232 -21.72 9.54 -4.80
C GLN A 232 -22.79 8.56 -4.30
N GLY A 233 -22.70 8.13 -3.03
CA GLY A 233 -23.62 7.16 -2.44
C GLY A 233 -23.47 5.72 -2.94
N LYS A 234 -22.41 5.41 -3.70
CA LYS A 234 -22.14 4.05 -4.22
C LYS A 234 -21.35 3.17 -3.26
N ILE A 235 -21.38 3.48 -1.97
CA ILE A 235 -20.80 2.64 -0.92
C ILE A 235 -21.90 1.66 -0.49
N PRO A 236 -21.68 0.34 -0.50
CA PRO A 236 -22.69 -0.60 -0.05
C PRO A 236 -23.14 -0.37 1.39
N ASP A 237 -24.45 -0.43 1.63
CA ASP A 237 -25.04 -0.29 2.96
C ASP A 237 -24.42 -1.27 3.97
N ILE A 238 -24.15 -2.52 3.56
CA ILE A 238 -23.55 -3.51 4.45
C ILE A 238 -22.14 -3.09 4.90
N PHE A 239 -21.36 -2.46 4.03
CA PHE A 239 -20.04 -1.94 4.37
C PHE A 239 -20.16 -0.79 5.36
N LEU A 240 -21.10 0.14 5.14
CA LEU A 240 -21.39 1.25 6.04
C LEU A 240 -21.84 0.76 7.43
N ARG A 241 -22.81 -0.16 7.47
CA ARG A 241 -23.31 -0.76 8.72
C ARG A 241 -22.19 -1.46 9.49
N ASN A 242 -21.41 -2.29 8.80
CA ASN A 242 -20.30 -3.03 9.41
C ASN A 242 -19.16 -2.11 9.88
N ALA A 243 -18.98 -0.94 9.24
CA ALA A 243 -18.07 0.09 9.71
C ALA A 243 -18.56 0.82 10.98
N GLY A 244 -19.84 0.64 11.36
CA GLY A 244 -20.46 1.26 12.51
C GLY A 244 -21.29 2.51 12.19
N VAL A 245 -21.63 2.74 10.92
CA VAL A 245 -22.54 3.83 10.54
C VAL A 245 -23.98 3.45 10.93
N PRO A 246 -24.70 4.27 11.73
CA PRO A 246 -26.08 4.00 12.10
C PRO A 246 -27.02 4.00 10.88
N ASP A 247 -28.05 3.15 10.90
CA ASP A 247 -29.04 3.08 9.81
C ASP A 247 -29.73 4.42 9.54
N SER A 248 -29.97 5.24 10.57
CA SER A 248 -30.53 6.58 10.42
C SER A 248 -29.66 7.53 9.60
N ILE A 249 -28.34 7.30 9.57
CA ILE A 249 -27.42 8.04 8.70
C ILE A 249 -27.43 7.43 7.30
N ILE A 250 -27.45 6.10 7.19
CA ILE A 250 -27.47 5.40 5.89
C ILE A 250 -28.70 5.78 5.07
N GLU A 251 -29.88 5.83 5.69
CA GLU A 251 -31.14 6.23 5.05
C GLU A 251 -31.10 7.63 4.43
N ILE A 252 -30.33 8.56 5.00
CA ILE A 252 -30.23 9.94 4.49
C ILE A 252 -29.10 10.14 3.47
N ILE A 253 -28.16 9.20 3.33
CA ILE A 253 -27.02 9.31 2.39
C ILE A 253 -27.48 9.63 0.97
N PRO A 254 -28.47 8.93 0.38
CA PRO A 254 -28.89 9.20 -0.99
C PRO A 254 -29.36 10.64 -1.22
N SER A 255 -30.00 11.23 -0.21
CA SER A 255 -30.43 12.63 -0.18
C SER A 255 -29.25 13.58 -0.03
N LEU A 256 -28.29 13.25 0.86
CA LEU A 256 -27.08 14.05 1.08
C LEU A 256 -26.25 14.21 -0.20
N VAL A 257 -26.08 13.12 -0.95
CA VAL A 257 -25.26 13.14 -2.18
C VAL A 257 -26.03 13.56 -3.44
N GLY A 258 -27.30 13.95 -3.32
CA GLY A 258 -28.14 14.35 -4.44
C GLY A 258 -28.40 13.22 -5.46
N SER A 259 -28.28 11.96 -5.04
CA SER A 259 -28.50 10.78 -5.89
C SER A 259 -29.99 10.41 -6.05
N LEU A 260 -30.83 10.86 -5.11
CA LEU A 260 -32.28 10.87 -5.29
C LEU A 260 -32.69 12.11 -6.09
N LYS A 261 -33.71 11.97 -6.95
CA LYS A 261 -34.50 13.14 -7.37
C LYS A 261 -34.90 13.90 -6.10
N PRO A 262 -34.92 15.24 -6.10
CA PRO A 262 -35.24 16.03 -4.91
C PRO A 262 -36.43 15.40 -4.20
N ILE A 263 -36.28 15.14 -2.91
CA ILE A 263 -37.43 14.74 -2.09
C ILE A 263 -38.41 15.89 -2.23
N ASP A 264 -39.45 15.71 -3.03
CA ASP A 264 -40.62 16.56 -3.02
C ASP A 264 -41.27 16.34 -1.65
N PHE A 265 -40.74 17.03 -0.64
CA PHE A 265 -41.54 17.34 0.52
C PHE A 265 -42.67 18.20 -0.02
N TYR A 266 -43.82 17.58 -0.30
CA TYR A 266 -45.09 18.28 -0.35
C TYR A 266 -45.42 18.73 1.07
N SER A 267 -44.60 19.58 1.67
CA SER A 267 -44.99 20.34 2.84
C SER A 267 -45.83 21.52 2.35
N CYS A 268 -47.13 21.27 2.22
CA CYS A 268 -48.10 22.36 2.17
C CYS A 268 -48.06 23.09 3.52
N PHE A 269 -47.35 24.21 3.57
CA PHE A 269 -47.56 25.19 4.63
C PHE A 269 -48.92 25.87 4.38
N ILE A 270 -49.98 25.39 5.03
CA ILE A 270 -51.23 26.14 5.11
C ILE A 270 -51.07 27.14 6.25
N SER A 271 -50.65 28.36 5.93
CA SER A 271 -50.89 29.50 6.82
C SER A 271 -52.40 29.76 6.79
N TYR A 272 -53.09 29.43 7.86
CA TYR A 272 -54.51 29.74 8.02
C TYR A 272 -54.64 30.92 8.98
N SER A 273 -55.45 31.91 8.62
CA SER A 273 -55.87 32.94 9.56
C SER A 273 -56.99 32.38 10.43
N SER A 274 -57.32 33.02 11.56
CA SER A 274 -58.46 32.60 12.39
C SER A 274 -59.81 32.56 11.63
N LYS A 275 -59.89 33.15 10.42
CA LYS A 275 -61.06 33.06 9.54
C LYS A 275 -61.16 31.76 8.74
N ASP A 276 -60.08 30.99 8.65
CA ASP A 276 -59.97 29.80 7.78
C ASP A 276 -60.06 28.48 8.56
N GLN A 277 -60.31 28.54 9.88
CA GLN A 277 -60.31 27.39 10.79
C GLN A 277 -61.31 26.29 10.38
N CYS A 278 -62.51 26.68 9.92
CA CYS A 278 -63.55 25.73 9.52
C CYS A 278 -63.18 24.94 8.23
N PHE A 279 -62.30 25.48 7.39
CA PHE A 279 -61.76 24.77 6.23
C PHE A 279 -60.62 23.83 6.63
N ALA A 280 -59.75 24.27 7.55
CA ALA A 280 -58.65 23.46 8.06
C ALA A 280 -59.12 22.20 8.83
N GLU A 281 -60.24 22.27 9.55
CA GLU A 281 -60.85 21.12 10.25
C GLU A 281 -61.42 20.04 9.31
N ARG A 282 -61.48 20.30 7.99
CA ARG A 282 -62.04 19.38 6.98
C ARG A 282 -60.98 18.68 6.12
N LEU A 283 -59.70 19.04 6.30
CA LEU A 283 -58.53 18.34 5.74
C LEU A 283 -58.06 17.26 6.70
#